data_AF-A0A7C5IDK5-F1
#
_entry.id   AF-A0A7C5IDK5-F1
#
_cell.length_a   1.000
_cell.length_b   1.000
_cell.length_c   1.000
_cell.angle_alpha   90.00
_cell.angle_beta   90.00
_cell.angle_gamma   90.00
#
_symmetry.space_group_name_H-M   'P 1'
#
loop_
_entity.id
_entity.type
_entity.pdbx_description
1 polymer ?
#
loop_
_entity_poly.entity_id
_entity_poly.type
_entity_poly.pdbx_seq_one_letter_code
_entity_poly.pdbx_strand_id
1 'polypeptide(L)'
;FASRDSLIILDEIGRGTSTFDGISIAKAVIEYIKDRIGAKTMFATHFHELTVLEEYSPKIKNFAVAVKERGNEVVFLRRIIPGSADRSYGIHVAQLAGLPKRIIKRAQEILAHMEATGGTPAAMATPGNAPSRRGDGEVSLFSSSLPEKIMGIDIQSTTPLEALNILHQLQLQARREAGIG
;
A
#
# COMPACT_ATOMS: atom_id res chain seq x y z
N PHE A 1 -12.29 33.32 1.33
CA PHE A 1 -11.79 33.19 -0.05
C PHE A 1 -10.31 33.54 -0.07
N ALA A 2 -9.50 32.80 -0.83
CA ALA A 2 -8.08 33.10 -1.03
C ALA A 2 -7.88 33.76 -2.40
N SER A 3 -6.87 34.62 -2.50
CA SER A 3 -6.44 35.31 -3.73
C SER A 3 -4.96 34.99 -4.02
N ARG A 4 -4.44 35.49 -5.13
CA ARG A 4 -3.03 35.30 -5.53
C ARG A 4 -2.02 35.75 -4.46
N ASP A 5 -2.38 36.73 -3.64
CA ASP A 5 -1.51 37.29 -2.59
C ASP A 5 -1.64 36.56 -1.24
N SER A 6 -2.45 35.50 -1.19
CA SER A 6 -2.61 34.67 0.00
C SER A 6 -1.45 33.67 0.15
N LEU A 7 -1.18 33.27 1.40
CA LEU A 7 -0.42 32.07 1.72
C LEU A 7 -1.41 30.99 2.16
N ILE A 8 -1.43 29.86 1.45
CA ILE A 8 -2.27 28.71 1.76
C ILE A 8 -1.42 27.63 2.42
N ILE A 9 -1.89 27.11 3.56
CA ILE A 9 -1.25 25.99 4.27
C ILE A 9 -2.30 24.90 4.40
N LEU A 10 -2.02 23.74 3.84
CA LEU A 10 -2.88 22.56 3.89
C LEU A 10 -2.14 21.44 4.61
N ASP A 11 -2.82 20.79 5.55
CA ASP A 11 -2.26 19.71 6.36
C ASP A 11 -3.19 18.49 6.30
N GLU A 12 -2.71 17.41 5.67
CA GLU A 12 -3.36 16.11 5.56
C GLU A 12 -4.84 16.12 5.09
N ILE A 13 -5.16 16.93 4.08
CA ILE A 13 -6.49 16.89 3.43
C ILE A 13 -6.74 15.49 2.85
N GLY A 14 -7.95 14.96 3.07
CA GLY A 14 -8.40 13.69 2.48
C GLY A 14 -8.17 12.45 3.35
N ARG A 15 -7.67 12.58 4.58
CA ARG A 15 -7.41 11.45 5.49
C ARG A 15 -8.68 10.75 6.06
N GLY A 16 -9.82 11.44 6.05
CA GLY A 16 -11.07 10.96 6.68
C GLY A 16 -11.97 10.08 5.79
N THR A 17 -11.49 9.66 4.63
CA THR A 17 -12.24 8.91 3.61
C THR A 17 -11.39 7.75 3.06
N SER A 18 -11.91 7.02 2.07
CA SER A 18 -11.14 5.99 1.37
C SER A 18 -9.87 6.59 0.75
N THR A 19 -8.83 5.78 0.59
CA THR A 19 -7.53 6.24 0.06
C THR A 19 -7.68 6.90 -1.31
N PHE A 20 -8.44 6.29 -2.22
CA PHE A 20 -8.65 6.82 -3.56
C PHE A 20 -9.48 8.11 -3.56
N ASP A 21 -10.50 8.21 -2.71
CA ASP A 21 -11.26 9.45 -2.55
C ASP A 21 -10.36 10.57 -1.98
N GLY A 22 -9.55 10.25 -0.98
CA GLY A 22 -8.62 11.18 -0.35
C GLY A 22 -7.62 11.75 -1.33
N ILE A 23 -6.97 10.88 -2.12
CA ILE A 23 -6.04 11.27 -3.19
C ILE A 23 -6.75 12.15 -4.23
N SER A 24 -7.96 11.75 -4.66
CA SER A 24 -8.73 12.47 -5.68
C SER A 24 -9.09 13.89 -5.24
N ILE A 25 -9.57 14.04 -4.00
CA ILE A 25 -9.88 15.36 -3.42
C ILE A 25 -8.61 16.21 -3.29
N ALA A 26 -7.53 15.65 -2.76
CA ALA A 26 -6.27 16.36 -2.58
C ALA A 26 -5.72 16.86 -3.93
N LYS A 27 -5.73 16.01 -4.96
CA LYS A 27 -5.32 16.38 -6.32
C LYS A 27 -6.18 17.51 -6.88
N ALA A 28 -7.51 17.41 -6.79
CA ALA A 28 -8.42 18.44 -7.28
C ALA A 28 -8.20 19.80 -6.59
N VAL A 29 -7.91 19.80 -5.28
CA VAL A 29 -7.58 21.01 -4.52
C VAL A 29 -6.26 21.62 -5.01
N ILE A 30 -5.21 20.80 -5.21
CA ILE A 30 -3.92 21.26 -5.73
C ILE A 30 -4.10 21.90 -7.12
N GLU A 31 -4.84 21.24 -8.01
CA GLU A 31 -5.12 21.76 -9.36
C GLU A 31 -5.90 23.08 -9.30
N TYR A 32 -6.95 23.16 -8.49
CA TYR A 32 -7.73 24.38 -8.33
C TYR A 32 -6.89 25.55 -7.82
N ILE A 33 -6.06 25.34 -6.79
CA ILE A 33 -5.20 26.38 -6.26
C ILE A 33 -4.18 26.82 -7.31
N LYS A 34 -3.54 25.88 -8.01
CA LYS A 34 -2.53 26.15 -9.03
C LYS A 34 -3.09 26.93 -10.23
N ASP A 35 -4.26 26.53 -10.72
CA ASP A 35 -4.82 27.01 -11.99
C ASP A 35 -5.78 28.19 -11.83
N ARG A 36 -6.47 28.31 -10.69
CA ARG A 36 -7.47 29.36 -10.46
C ARG A 36 -7.02 30.43 -9.48
N ILE A 37 -6.34 30.07 -8.38
CA ILE A 37 -5.95 31.03 -7.34
C ILE A 37 -4.55 31.60 -7.61
N GLY A 38 -3.58 30.73 -7.91
CA GLY A 38 -2.19 31.09 -8.13
C GLY A 38 -1.44 31.55 -6.87
N ALA A 39 -1.95 31.22 -5.68
CA ALA A 39 -1.37 31.56 -4.39
C ALA A 39 -0.13 30.71 -4.05
N LYS A 40 0.78 31.26 -3.23
CA LYS A 40 1.84 30.47 -2.62
C LYS A 40 1.21 29.45 -1.66
N THR A 41 1.56 28.18 -1.83
CA THR A 41 0.89 27.08 -1.13
C THR A 41 1.89 26.07 -0.60
N MET A 42 1.71 25.68 0.66
CA MET A 42 2.39 24.54 1.27
C MET A 42 1.35 23.46 1.54
N PHE A 43 1.64 22.24 1.08
CA PHE A 43 0.76 21.08 1.25
C PHE A 43 1.57 19.99 1.95
N ALA A 44 1.22 19.70 3.21
CA ALA A 44 1.73 18.53 3.92
C ALA A 44 0.79 17.35 3.67
N THR A 45 1.34 16.23 3.19
CA THR A 45 0.57 15.03 2.82
C THR A 45 1.34 13.76 3.12
N HIS A 46 0.59 12.67 3.32
CA HIS A 46 1.11 11.30 3.34
C HIS A 46 0.89 10.56 2.01
N PHE A 47 0.18 11.16 1.06
CA PHE A 47 -0.06 10.57 -0.26
C PHE A 47 1.19 10.70 -1.15
N HIS A 48 1.95 9.62 -1.26
CA HIS A 48 3.13 9.56 -2.12
C HIS A 48 2.75 9.66 -3.60
N GLU A 49 1.57 9.21 -3.97
CA GLU A 49 1.00 9.25 -5.32
C GLU A 49 0.91 10.68 -5.88
N LEU A 50 0.84 11.71 -5.03
CA LEU A 50 0.78 13.11 -5.45
C LEU A 50 2.17 13.68 -5.83
N THR A 51 3.27 13.01 -5.49
CA THR A 51 4.63 13.50 -5.78
C THR A 51 4.90 13.59 -7.29
N VAL A 52 4.29 12.70 -8.08
CA VAL A 52 4.41 12.71 -9.56
C VAL A 52 3.92 14.02 -10.19
N LEU A 53 3.12 14.82 -9.48
CA LEU A 53 2.60 16.10 -9.99
C LEU A 53 3.71 17.12 -10.31
N GLU A 54 4.90 17.01 -9.70
CA GLU A 54 6.05 17.85 -10.05
C GLU A 54 6.51 17.62 -11.50
N GLU A 55 6.41 16.39 -12.02
CA GLU A 55 6.81 16.05 -13.40
C GLU A 55 5.91 16.73 -14.43
N TYR A 56 4.64 16.92 -14.08
CA TYR A 56 3.63 17.51 -14.97
C TYR A 56 3.49 19.03 -14.82
N SER A 57 4.15 19.65 -13.84
CA SER A 57 4.05 21.09 -13.66
C SER A 57 5.30 21.72 -13.04
N PRO A 58 5.95 22.69 -13.70
CA PRO A 58 7.10 23.39 -13.15
C PRO A 58 6.76 24.26 -11.92
N LYS A 59 5.47 24.50 -11.67
CA LYS A 59 4.96 25.25 -10.51
C LYS A 59 4.86 24.40 -9.24
N ILE A 60 4.94 23.07 -9.36
CA ILE A 60 4.89 22.14 -8.24
C ILE A 60 6.31 21.65 -7.97
N LYS A 61 6.69 21.62 -6.69
CA LYS A 61 8.00 21.18 -6.22
C LYS A 61 7.84 20.31 -5.00
N ASN A 62 8.42 19.10 -5.02
CA ASN A 62 8.41 18.21 -3.89
C ASN A 62 9.50 18.58 -2.89
N PHE A 63 9.13 18.47 -1.63
CA PHE A 63 10.04 18.60 -0.51
C PHE A 63 9.73 17.52 0.52
N ALA A 64 10.76 16.99 1.16
CA ALA A 64 10.66 15.98 2.19
C ALA A 64 11.44 16.39 3.45
N VAL A 65 11.06 15.83 4.60
CA VAL A 65 11.84 15.96 5.82
C VAL A 65 13.05 15.03 5.72
N ALA A 66 14.25 15.55 5.93
CA ALA A 66 15.48 14.78 5.87
C ALA A 66 15.55 13.76 7.02
N VAL A 67 15.82 12.52 6.63
CA VAL A 67 15.94 11.36 7.51
C VAL A 67 17.35 10.79 7.39
N LYS A 68 17.94 10.36 8.51
CA LYS A 68 19.22 9.65 8.55
C LYS A 68 19.05 8.28 9.19
N GLU A 69 19.38 7.25 8.43
CA GLU A 69 19.37 5.86 8.92
C GLU A 69 20.74 5.49 9.51
N ARG A 70 20.74 4.83 10.68
CA ARG A 70 21.90 4.28 11.36
C ARG A 70 21.57 2.87 11.87
N GLY A 71 21.84 1.85 11.05
CA GLY A 71 21.43 0.49 11.37
C GLY A 71 19.90 0.40 11.47
N ASN A 72 19.38 0.01 12.64
CA ASN A 72 17.93 -0.06 12.91
C ASN A 72 17.36 1.24 13.51
N GLU A 73 18.15 2.30 13.62
CA GLU A 73 17.70 3.59 14.14
C GLU A 73 17.50 4.62 13.01
N VAL A 74 16.41 5.37 13.12
CA VAL A 74 16.05 6.44 12.20
C VAL A 74 16.07 7.75 12.96
N VAL A 75 16.83 8.73 12.47
CA VAL A 75 16.96 10.06 13.06
C VAL A 75 16.35 11.10 12.11
N PHE A 76 15.31 11.79 12.58
CA PHE A 76 14.70 12.91 11.85
C PHE A 76 15.55 14.17 12.05
N LEU A 77 16.12 14.70 10.97
CA LEU A 77 17.05 15.83 11.03
C LEU A 77 16.34 17.19 11.14
N ARG A 78 14.99 17.21 11.18
CA ARG A 78 14.14 18.42 11.20
C ARG A 78 14.50 19.45 10.11
N ARG A 79 15.02 18.97 8.99
CA ARG A 79 15.43 19.81 7.86
C ARG A 79 14.60 19.44 6.64
N ILE A 80 14.07 20.42 5.93
CA ILE A 80 13.37 20.21 4.67
C ILE A 80 14.40 20.16 3.53
N ILE A 81 14.31 19.15 2.67
CA ILE A 81 15.17 18.97 1.51
C ILE A 81 14.33 18.80 0.23
N PRO A 82 14.82 19.23 -0.94
CA PRO A 82 14.14 18.96 -2.21
C PRO A 82 14.00 17.46 -2.47
N GLY A 83 12.89 17.08 -3.11
CA GLY A 83 12.59 15.69 -3.48
C GLY A 83 11.42 15.09 -2.70
N SER A 84 11.03 13.88 -3.09
CA SER A 84 10.04 13.05 -2.40
C SER A 84 10.69 12.16 -1.34
N ALA A 85 9.92 11.70 -0.35
CA ALA A 85 10.37 10.64 0.54
C ALA A 85 10.20 9.28 -0.13
N ASP A 86 11.24 8.44 -0.10
CA ASP A 86 11.24 7.13 -0.76
C ASP A 86 10.60 6.02 0.09
N ARG A 87 10.32 6.29 1.38
CA ARG A 87 9.85 5.30 2.35
C ARG A 87 8.93 5.91 3.42
N SER A 88 8.03 5.08 3.92
CA SER A 88 7.18 5.38 5.08
C SER A 88 7.88 4.98 6.38
N TYR A 89 8.02 5.93 7.31
CA TYR A 89 8.75 5.72 8.57
C TYR A 89 7.83 5.50 9.79
N GLY A 90 6.55 5.16 9.58
CA GLY A 90 5.54 5.08 10.65
C GLY A 90 5.93 4.14 11.81
N ILE A 91 6.43 2.94 11.52
CA ILE A 91 6.88 1.99 12.55
C ILE A 91 8.10 2.55 13.32
N HIS A 92 9.02 3.23 12.64
CA HIS A 92 10.19 3.85 13.28
C HIS A 92 9.78 5.02 14.19
N VAL A 93 8.80 5.83 13.77
CA VAL A 93 8.22 6.89 14.60
C VAL A 93 7.59 6.28 15.86
N ALA A 94 6.87 5.16 15.74
CA ALA A 94 6.33 4.45 16.89
C ALA A 94 7.43 3.93 17.85
N GLN A 95 8.55 3.44 17.31
CA GLN A 95 9.69 3.03 18.12
C GLN A 95 10.31 4.22 18.88
N LEU A 96 10.47 5.38 18.23
CA LEU A 96 10.95 6.61 18.87
C LEU A 96 9.97 7.14 19.92
N ALA A 97 8.67 6.94 19.73
CA ALA A 97 7.64 7.27 20.72
C ALA A 97 7.64 6.33 21.95
N GLY A 98 8.52 5.32 21.97
CA GLY A 98 8.70 4.42 23.10
C GLY A 98 7.70 3.27 23.16
N LEU A 99 7.07 2.91 22.03
CA LEU A 99 6.19 1.74 22.01
C LEU A 99 6.97 0.46 22.35
N PRO A 100 6.36 -0.49 23.08
CA PRO A 100 7.00 -1.75 23.46
C PRO A 100 7.58 -2.51 22.26
N LYS A 101 8.79 -3.06 22.43
CA LYS A 101 9.50 -3.83 21.38
C LYS A 101 8.66 -4.95 20.76
N ARG A 102 7.80 -5.61 21.54
CA ARG A 102 6.86 -6.64 21.04
C ARG A 102 5.87 -6.08 20.01
N ILE A 103 5.37 -4.86 20.22
CA ILE A 103 4.45 -4.20 19.28
C ILE A 103 5.19 -3.82 17.99
N ILE A 104 6.39 -3.23 18.13
CA ILE A 104 7.22 -2.86 16.97
C ILE A 104 7.54 -4.09 16.11
N LYS A 105 8.00 -5.19 16.73
CA LYS A 105 8.29 -6.43 16.01
C LYS A 105 7.06 -6.96 15.28
N ARG A 106 5.90 -6.98 15.94
CA ARG A 106 4.65 -7.45 15.32
C ARG A 106 4.22 -6.57 14.16
N ALA A 107 4.34 -5.25 14.29
CA ALA A 107 4.04 -4.32 13.21
C ALA A 107 4.94 -4.54 11.98
N GLN A 108 6.23 -4.84 12.20
CA GLN A 108 7.18 -5.17 11.11
C GLN A 108 6.79 -6.47 10.41
N GLU A 109 6.40 -7.51 11.16
CA GLU A 109 5.91 -8.77 10.58
C GLU A 109 4.64 -8.56 9.74
N ILE A 110 3.68 -7.79 10.26
CA ILE A 110 2.43 -7.47 9.53
C ILE A 110 2.75 -6.69 8.26
N LEU A 111 3.60 -5.67 8.34
CA LEU A 111 4.00 -4.88 7.17
C LEU A 111 4.65 -5.76 6.09
N ALA A 112 5.59 -6.63 6.48
CA ALA A 112 6.25 -7.55 5.55
C ALA A 112 5.26 -8.50 4.87
N HIS A 113 4.27 -9.01 5.61
CA HIS A 113 3.19 -9.82 5.03
C HIS A 113 2.30 -9.03 4.08
N MET A 114 1.94 -7.78 4.42
CA MET A 114 1.13 -6.91 3.56
C MET A 114 1.88 -6.55 2.27
N GLU A 115 3.16 -6.24 2.34
CA GLU A 115 4.00 -5.95 1.17
C GLU A 115 4.11 -7.19 0.25
N ALA A 116 4.26 -8.39 0.81
CA ALA A 116 4.35 -9.63 0.05
C ALA A 116 3.02 -10.03 -0.64
N THR A 117 1.89 -9.59 -0.11
CA THR A 117 0.52 -9.94 -0.58
C THR A 117 -0.18 -8.79 -1.32
N GLY A 118 0.55 -7.71 -1.62
CA GLY A 118 0.02 -6.54 -2.32
C GLY A 118 -1.04 -5.75 -1.56
N GLY A 119 -1.04 -5.82 -0.22
CA GLY A 119 -1.95 -5.04 0.63
C GLY A 119 -3.41 -5.52 0.63
N THR A 120 -3.67 -6.77 0.23
CA THR A 120 -5.04 -7.31 0.19
C THR A 120 -5.63 -7.51 1.60
N PRO A 121 -6.94 -7.33 1.82
CA PRO A 121 -7.59 -7.49 3.13
C PRO A 121 -7.40 -8.89 3.75
N ALA A 122 -7.23 -9.92 2.90
CA ALA A 122 -6.93 -11.28 3.34
C ALA A 122 -5.59 -11.40 4.09
N ALA A 123 -4.64 -10.49 3.85
CA ALA A 123 -3.37 -10.42 4.57
C ALA A 123 -3.52 -9.94 6.03
N MET A 124 -4.66 -9.33 6.39
CA MET A 124 -4.98 -8.90 7.75
C MET A 124 -5.65 -10.01 8.58
N ALA A 125 -6.07 -11.12 7.96
CA ALA A 125 -6.61 -12.27 8.68
C ALA A 125 -5.45 -13.00 9.38
N THR A 126 -5.36 -12.84 10.70
CA THR A 126 -4.35 -13.53 11.52
C THR A 126 -4.45 -15.06 11.38
N PRO A 127 -3.31 -15.77 11.29
CA PRO A 127 -3.24 -17.15 11.75
C PRO A 127 -3.35 -17.12 13.28
N GLY A 128 -4.55 -17.34 13.79
CA GLY A 128 -4.78 -17.57 15.22
C GLY A 128 -4.27 -18.96 15.62
N ASN A 129 -3.34 -19.00 16.57
CA ASN A 129 -2.95 -20.15 17.39
C ASN A 129 -2.88 -21.54 16.72
N ALA A 130 -1.67 -21.94 16.35
CA ALA A 130 -1.28 -23.36 16.40
C ALA A 130 -0.09 -23.52 17.36
N PRO A 131 -0.17 -24.43 18.35
CA PRO A 131 0.91 -24.64 19.29
C PRO A 131 2.12 -25.25 18.58
N SER A 132 3.30 -24.86 19.05
CA SER A 132 4.60 -25.42 18.68
C SER A 132 4.55 -26.95 18.58
N ARG A 133 4.72 -27.48 17.37
CA ARG A 133 5.23 -28.84 17.17
C ARG A 133 6.56 -28.76 16.45
N ARG A 134 7.61 -29.08 17.21
CA ARG A 134 8.90 -29.49 16.68
C ARG A 134 8.68 -30.77 15.86
N GLY A 135 9.28 -30.85 14.68
CA GLY A 135 9.30 -32.03 13.84
C GLY A 135 9.79 -31.68 12.44
N ASP A 136 10.95 -32.22 12.07
CA ASP A 136 11.62 -32.11 10.80
C ASP A 136 10.75 -32.47 9.58
N GLY A 137 11.11 -31.92 8.42
CA GLY A 137 10.84 -32.56 7.13
C GLY A 137 9.83 -31.85 6.22
N GLU A 138 10.37 -31.33 5.12
CA GLU A 138 9.76 -31.15 3.80
C GLU A 138 8.73 -30.03 3.57
N VAL A 139 9.15 -29.19 2.62
CA VAL A 139 8.40 -28.12 2.00
C VAL A 139 7.31 -28.73 1.12
N SER A 140 6.06 -28.73 1.56
CA SER A 140 4.93 -29.02 0.67
C SER A 140 4.63 -27.80 -0.21
N LEU A 141 5.39 -27.69 -1.29
CA LEU A 141 5.27 -26.69 -2.37
C LEU A 141 4.13 -27.00 -3.36
N PHE A 142 3.23 -27.93 -3.05
CA PHE A 142 2.20 -28.39 -4.00
C PHE A 142 0.82 -28.59 -3.36
N SER A 143 0.24 -27.54 -2.78
CA SER A 143 -1.19 -27.54 -2.44
C SER A 143 -1.88 -26.21 -2.71
N SER A 144 -1.67 -25.61 -3.88
CA SER A 144 -2.64 -24.62 -4.42
C SER A 144 -3.83 -25.38 -5.01
N SER A 145 -4.70 -25.81 -4.09
CA SER A 145 -5.76 -26.77 -4.33
C SER A 145 -6.80 -26.23 -5.32
N LEU A 146 -7.22 -27.09 -6.25
CA LEU A 146 -8.33 -26.87 -7.20
C LEU A 146 -9.56 -26.13 -6.60
N PRO A 147 -9.97 -26.39 -5.33
CA PRO A 147 -11.02 -25.63 -4.65
C PRO A 147 -10.86 -24.11 -4.63
N GLU A 148 -9.65 -23.57 -4.49
CA GLU A 148 -9.42 -22.11 -4.45
C GLU A 148 -9.70 -21.45 -5.81
N LYS A 149 -9.33 -22.13 -6.89
CA LYS A 149 -9.60 -21.65 -8.26
C LYS A 149 -11.09 -21.69 -8.58
N ILE A 150 -11.80 -22.72 -8.13
CA ILE A 150 -13.25 -22.82 -8.33
C ILE A 150 -13.98 -21.71 -7.57
N MET A 151 -13.56 -21.38 -6.34
CA MET A 151 -14.16 -20.31 -5.54
C MET A 151 -13.89 -18.89 -6.10
N GLY A 152 -12.86 -18.71 -6.93
CA GLY A 152 -12.51 -17.43 -7.56
C GLY A 152 -13.22 -17.15 -8.90
N ILE A 153 -14.02 -18.09 -9.43
CA ILE A 153 -14.72 -17.89 -10.70
C ILE A 153 -16.04 -17.14 -10.46
N ASP A 154 -16.15 -15.95 -11.03
CA ASP A 154 -17.42 -15.21 -11.08
C ASP A 154 -18.28 -15.72 -12.24
N ILE A 155 -19.19 -16.64 -11.92
CA ILE A 155 -20.10 -17.27 -12.88
C ILE A 155 -21.03 -16.23 -13.53
N GLN A 156 -21.33 -15.11 -12.87
CA GLN A 156 -22.32 -14.15 -13.37
C GLN A 156 -21.76 -13.16 -14.40
N SER A 157 -20.43 -12.99 -14.45
CA SER A 157 -19.77 -12.08 -15.38
C SER A 157 -18.98 -12.80 -16.50
N THR A 158 -18.86 -14.13 -16.42
CA THR A 158 -18.10 -14.92 -17.40
C THR A 158 -18.92 -15.20 -18.67
N THR A 159 -18.33 -14.99 -19.85
CA THR A 159 -19.00 -15.32 -21.11
C THR A 159 -19.09 -16.84 -21.33
N PRO A 160 -20.06 -17.36 -22.11
CA PRO A 160 -20.19 -18.81 -22.33
C PRO A 160 -18.93 -19.48 -22.88
N LEU A 161 -18.15 -18.77 -23.72
CA LEU A 161 -16.90 -19.28 -24.29
C LEU A 161 -15.77 -19.33 -23.26
N GLU A 162 -15.66 -18.30 -22.41
CA GLU A 162 -14.70 -18.27 -21.31
C GLU A 162 -15.01 -19.35 -20.28
N ALA A 163 -16.29 -19.56 -19.96
CA ALA A 163 -16.72 -20.62 -19.05
C ALA A 163 -16.30 -22.02 -19.55
N LEU A 164 -16.48 -22.30 -20.85
CA LEU A 164 -16.03 -23.54 -21.48
C LEU A 164 -14.50 -23.71 -21.41
N ASN A 165 -13.74 -22.65 -21.66
CA ASN A 165 -12.28 -22.66 -21.57
C ASN A 165 -11.78 -22.91 -20.14
N ILE A 166 -12.42 -22.27 -19.15
CA ILE A 166 -12.10 -22.45 -17.73
C ILE A 166 -12.39 -23.89 -17.29
N LEU A 167 -13.54 -24.45 -17.67
CA LEU A 167 -13.90 -25.85 -17.39
C LEU A 167 -12.89 -26.83 -17.99
N HIS A 168 -12.46 -26.60 -19.23
CA HIS A 168 -11.44 -27.43 -19.88
C HIS A 168 -10.09 -27.39 -19.14
N GLN A 169 -9.66 -26.22 -18.68
CA GLN A 169 -8.43 -26.08 -17.89
C GLN A 169 -8.52 -26.78 -16.53
N LEU A 170 -9.65 -26.65 -15.83
CA LEU A 170 -9.89 -27.34 -14.56
C LEU A 170 -9.88 -28.86 -14.73
N GLN A 171 -10.47 -29.38 -15.82
CA GLN A 171 -10.47 -30.81 -16.13
C GLN A 171 -9.05 -31.34 -16.39
N LEU A 172 -8.22 -30.62 -17.15
CA LEU A 172 -6.83 -31.00 -17.39
C LEU A 172 -6.02 -31.02 -16.10
N GLN A 173 -6.23 -30.05 -15.22
CA GLN A 173 -5.56 -30.00 -13.93
C GLN A 173 -6.00 -31.16 -13.01
N ALA A 174 -7.31 -31.43 -12.91
CA ALA A 174 -7.84 -32.54 -12.12
C ALA A 174 -7.34 -33.91 -12.62
N ARG A 175 -7.22 -34.10 -13.95
CA ARG A 175 -6.66 -35.33 -14.54
C ARG A 175 -5.18 -35.52 -14.20
N ARG A 176 -4.39 -34.44 -14.24
CA ARG A 176 -2.97 -34.45 -13.83
C ARG A 176 -2.83 -34.81 -12.35
N GLU A 177 -3.67 -34.23 -11.49
CA GLU A 177 -3.68 -34.53 -10.05
C GLU A 177 -4.14 -35.96 -9.75
N ALA A 178 -5.07 -36.52 -10.54
CA ALA A 178 -5.52 -37.91 -10.45
C ALA A 178 -4.56 -38.93 -11.11
N GLY A 179 -3.48 -38.49 -11.75
CA GLY A 179 -2.51 -39.36 -12.42
C GLY A 179 -3.03 -40.03 -13.70
N ILE A 180 -4.12 -39.54 -14.28
CA ILE A 180 -4.72 -40.05 -15.51
C ILE A 180 -4.29 -39.13 -16.65
N GLY A 181 -3.11 -39.40 -17.21
CA GLY A 181 -2.55 -38.72 -18.39
C GLY A 181 -3.16 -39.23 -19.69
#